data_AF-A0A0U2L5V4-F1
#
_entry.id   AF-A0A0U2L5V4-F1
#
_cell.length_a   1.000
_cell.length_b   1.000
_cell.length_c   1.000
_cell.angle_alpha   90.00
_cell.angle_beta   90.00
_cell.angle_gamma   90.00
#
_symmetry.space_group_name_H-M   'P 1'
#
loop_
_entity.id
_entity.type
_entity.pdbx_description
1 polymer ?
#
loop_
_entity_poly.entity_id
_entity_poly.type
_entity_poly.pdbx_seq_one_letter_code
_entity_poly.pdbx_strand_id
1 'polypeptide(L)'
;MGQLFLFLTAFCIFAAIHSNEVNGKVIVTRTEVPTEEDGEPVLIIPLDELLKTYDVNATGVGKRQLDLIPLPAGTVIAYVIFATCEYISFWAMDITMKFKEGWLETRHYTDPNDIPGWSKISQNPWFSFSGVPTFTITLGPFDPCTKCHIDSKLQSIEGFQRLGNFTISTDCPCDPGSGQGDPHYVTFDKNHLEFNGPCSYVLTETCVASDFDLKVISTHGEVISRFVNNDVRRIESAKVTTGAHVLDLRDNGVIMLNGVLVTTSVLTQDALVGVQIVSNGTDIIFSASGKWWIEWSKNARNNRNRLFVGIHKDSDLIGKVCGMLGHKQPEDYVHIEGKLPYLLANGSFTDNAQELGHSWEVPGSCP
;
A
#
# COMPACT_ATOMS: atom_id res chain seq x y z
N MET A 1 63.57 29.31 -26.35
CA MET A 1 62.57 29.90 -25.44
C MET A 1 62.40 28.94 -24.28
N GLY A 2 63.03 29.21 -23.15
CA GLY A 2 63.12 28.29 -22.01
C GLY A 2 62.75 28.96 -20.70
N GLN A 3 61.79 28.32 -20.02
CA GLN A 3 61.55 28.16 -18.58
C GLN A 3 61.39 29.37 -17.63
N LEU A 4 60.20 29.40 -17.00
CA LEU A 4 59.88 29.58 -15.56
C LEU A 4 58.32 29.57 -15.47
N PHE A 5 57.56 29.02 -14.52
CA PHE A 5 57.72 28.72 -13.10
C PHE A 5 56.67 27.65 -12.67
N LEU A 6 56.91 26.98 -11.54
CA LEU A 6 55.97 26.12 -10.81
C LEU A 6 54.66 26.82 -10.41
N PHE A 7 53.55 26.07 -10.35
CA PHE A 7 52.60 26.13 -9.23
C PHE A 7 51.90 24.76 -9.03
N LEU A 8 51.96 24.26 -7.79
CA LEU A 8 51.13 23.17 -7.27
C LEU A 8 49.66 23.60 -7.27
N THR A 9 48.75 22.74 -7.73
CA THR A 9 47.44 22.53 -7.10
C THR A 9 46.96 21.11 -7.35
N ALA A 10 46.65 20.42 -6.26
CA ALA A 10 45.95 19.15 -6.26
C ALA A 10 44.52 19.35 -6.75
N PHE A 11 44.05 18.48 -7.64
CA PHE A 11 42.63 18.30 -7.90
C PHE A 11 42.32 16.80 -7.83
N CYS A 12 41.88 16.38 -6.65
CA CYS A 12 40.92 15.29 -6.52
C CYS A 12 39.65 15.71 -7.25
N ILE A 13 39.24 14.98 -8.28
CA ILE A 13 37.86 15.05 -8.77
C ILE A 13 37.20 13.74 -8.38
N PHE A 14 36.27 13.91 -7.45
CA PHE A 14 35.42 12.90 -6.85
C PHE A 14 34.65 12.09 -7.90
N ALA A 15 34.50 10.81 -7.57
CA ALA A 15 33.61 9.87 -8.21
C ALA A 15 32.18 10.44 -8.31
N ALA A 16 31.54 10.15 -9.44
CA ALA A 16 30.15 10.43 -9.69
C ALA A 16 29.28 9.74 -8.63
N ILE A 17 28.71 10.54 -7.73
CA ILE A 17 27.59 10.14 -6.88
C ILE A 17 26.38 10.03 -7.81
N HIS A 18 26.04 8.81 -8.23
CA HIS A 18 24.72 8.52 -8.76
C HIS A 18 23.79 8.42 -7.55
N SER A 19 22.97 9.45 -7.36
CA SER A 19 21.82 9.42 -6.46
C SER A 19 20.81 8.43 -7.04
N ASN A 20 20.74 7.23 -6.46
CA ASN A 20 19.59 6.35 -6.68
C ASN A 20 18.42 6.88 -5.85
N GLU A 21 17.60 7.71 -6.49
CA GLU A 21 16.24 8.01 -6.03
C GLU A 21 15.39 6.74 -6.19
N VAL A 22 15.14 6.04 -5.08
CA VAL A 22 14.26 4.87 -5.06
C VAL A 22 12.84 5.33 -4.80
N ASN A 23 11.99 5.15 -5.81
CA ASN A 23 10.58 5.53 -5.86
C ASN A 23 9.74 4.65 -4.93
N GLY A 24 9.24 5.26 -3.84
CA GLY A 24 8.33 4.65 -2.89
C GLY A 24 8.37 5.42 -1.57
N LYS A 25 7.92 6.68 -1.57
CA LYS A 25 7.92 7.61 -0.44
C LYS A 25 9.25 7.63 0.34
N VAL A 26 10.21 8.43 -0.14
CA VAL A 26 11.35 9.00 0.59
C VAL A 26 11.89 8.10 1.72
N ILE A 27 12.73 7.13 1.35
CA ILE A 27 13.75 6.62 2.25
C ILE A 27 14.64 7.82 2.58
N VAL A 28 14.39 8.51 3.71
CA VAL A 28 15.43 9.34 4.31
C VAL A 28 16.43 8.35 4.89
N THR A 29 17.43 8.02 4.07
CA THR A 29 18.67 7.31 4.40
C THR A 29 18.49 5.92 5.04
N ARG A 30 18.66 4.85 4.24
CA ARG A 30 19.36 3.68 4.77
C ARG A 30 20.77 4.17 5.10
N THR A 31 21.03 4.53 6.35
CA THR A 31 22.39 4.73 6.81
C THR A 31 22.98 3.34 6.98
N GLU A 32 23.72 2.88 5.97
CA GLU A 32 24.61 1.74 6.17
C GLU A 32 25.55 2.11 7.33
N VAL A 33 25.40 1.43 8.46
CA VAL A 33 26.48 1.43 9.45
C VAL A 33 27.58 0.61 8.80
N PRO A 34 28.79 1.15 8.56
CA PRO A 34 29.90 0.36 8.04
C PRO A 34 30.19 -0.71 9.10
N THR A 35 29.82 -1.95 8.83
CA THR A 35 30.44 -3.07 9.51
C THR A 35 31.72 -3.34 8.76
N GLU A 36 32.85 -2.81 9.27
CA GLU A 36 34.11 -3.49 9.08
C GLU A 36 33.92 -4.91 9.63
N GLU A 37 33.75 -5.92 8.76
CA GLU A 37 34.02 -7.34 9.06
C GLU A 37 33.75 -8.21 7.82
N ASP A 38 34.56 -9.28 7.68
CA ASP A 38 34.54 -10.35 6.67
C ASP A 38 33.18 -11.09 6.58
N GLY A 39 32.11 -10.40 6.22
CA GLY A 39 30.76 -10.93 6.08
C GLY A 39 30.41 -11.29 4.63
N GLU A 40 29.51 -12.26 4.46
CA GLU A 40 28.93 -12.59 3.16
C GLU A 40 28.12 -11.41 2.61
N PRO A 41 28.19 -11.08 1.30
CA PRO A 41 27.44 -9.96 0.74
C PRO A 41 25.94 -10.10 1.00
N VAL A 42 25.29 -8.98 1.35
CA VAL A 42 23.85 -8.94 1.60
C VAL A 42 23.19 -7.86 0.75
N LEU A 43 22.20 -8.27 -0.03
CA LEU A 43 21.30 -7.38 -0.77
C LEU A 43 19.98 -7.24 0.01
N ILE A 44 19.65 -6.01 0.41
CA ILE A 44 18.35 -5.66 0.99
C ILE A 44 17.67 -4.69 0.04
N ILE A 45 16.51 -5.07 -0.49
CA ILE A 45 15.90 -4.39 -1.63
C ILE A 45 14.36 -4.40 -1.52
N PRO A 46 13.65 -3.35 -1.99
CA PRO A 46 12.19 -3.41 -2.13
C PRO A 46 11.76 -4.62 -2.97
N LEU A 47 10.67 -5.26 -2.59
CA LEU A 47 10.20 -6.46 -3.28
C LEU A 47 9.83 -6.18 -4.74
N ASP A 48 9.23 -5.04 -5.05
CA ASP A 48 8.85 -4.72 -6.42
C ASP A 48 10.08 -4.49 -7.32
N GLU A 49 11.14 -3.87 -6.80
CA GLU A 49 12.43 -3.73 -7.49
C GLU A 49 13.09 -5.10 -7.70
N LEU A 50 13.03 -5.99 -6.69
CA LEU A 50 13.52 -7.36 -6.82
C LEU A 50 12.81 -8.08 -7.97
N LEU A 51 11.48 -8.06 -7.99
CA LEU A 51 10.65 -8.75 -8.99
C LEU A 51 10.83 -8.20 -10.42
N LYS A 52 11.19 -6.92 -10.56
CA LYS A 52 11.50 -6.29 -11.86
C LYS A 52 12.89 -6.65 -12.38
N THR A 53 13.83 -6.95 -11.49
CA THR A 53 15.26 -7.03 -11.82
C THR A 53 15.77 -8.47 -11.84
N TYR A 54 15.28 -9.30 -10.92
CA TYR A 54 15.84 -10.63 -10.66
C TYR A 54 14.87 -11.76 -10.93
N ASP A 55 15.40 -12.89 -11.38
CA ASP A 55 14.63 -14.12 -11.54
C ASP A 55 14.49 -14.86 -10.20
N VAL A 56 13.42 -14.53 -9.47
CA VAL A 56 13.10 -15.14 -8.17
C VAL A 56 12.51 -16.56 -8.27
N ASN A 57 12.09 -17.00 -9.46
CA ASN A 57 11.38 -18.26 -9.68
C ASN A 57 12.17 -19.26 -10.54
N ALA A 58 13.45 -19.00 -10.81
CA ALA A 58 14.29 -19.72 -11.77
C ALA A 58 14.21 -21.25 -11.62
N THR A 59 13.35 -21.88 -12.41
CA THR A 59 13.28 -23.33 -12.63
C THR A 59 13.07 -23.59 -14.13
N GLY A 60 14.04 -23.24 -14.95
CA GLY A 60 14.08 -23.60 -16.37
C GLY A 60 13.56 -22.55 -17.35
N VAL A 61 14.26 -22.48 -18.50
CA VAL A 61 14.34 -21.37 -19.46
C VAL A 61 13.03 -21.08 -20.21
N GLY A 62 12.48 -19.87 -20.06
CA GLY A 62 11.42 -19.29 -20.90
C GLY A 62 11.78 -17.88 -21.40
N LYS A 63 11.18 -17.41 -22.52
CA LYS A 63 11.54 -16.14 -23.19
C LYS A 63 11.50 -14.87 -22.30
N ARG A 64 10.66 -14.83 -21.25
CA ARG A 64 10.62 -13.71 -20.26
C ARG A 64 11.82 -13.69 -19.31
N GLN A 65 12.52 -14.81 -19.18
CA GLN A 65 13.66 -14.99 -18.28
C GLN A 65 14.96 -14.38 -18.84
N LEU A 66 14.99 -14.04 -20.13
CA LEU A 66 16.18 -13.49 -20.79
C LEU A 66 16.51 -12.05 -20.35
N ASP A 67 15.54 -11.30 -19.84
CA ASP A 67 15.73 -9.92 -19.38
C ASP A 67 16.02 -9.83 -17.87
N LEU A 68 15.80 -10.92 -17.11
CA LEU A 68 15.99 -10.96 -15.65
C LEU A 68 17.36 -11.52 -15.29
N ILE A 69 17.99 -10.91 -14.28
CA ILE A 69 19.31 -11.32 -13.79
C ILE A 69 19.15 -12.42 -12.73
N PRO A 70 20.03 -13.43 -12.65
CA PRO A 70 20.05 -14.35 -11.51
C PRO A 70 20.25 -13.61 -10.18
N LEU A 71 19.70 -14.14 -9.08
CA LEU A 71 19.97 -13.59 -7.75
C LEU A 71 21.48 -13.51 -7.49
N PRO A 72 21.98 -12.41 -6.88
CA PRO A 72 23.39 -12.29 -6.57
C PRO A 72 23.80 -13.36 -5.55
N ALA A 73 25.08 -13.71 -5.56
CA ALA A 73 25.65 -14.51 -4.48
C ALA A 73 25.52 -13.76 -3.15
N GLY A 74 25.26 -14.49 -2.07
CA GLY A 74 25.06 -13.89 -0.76
C GLY A 74 23.66 -14.10 -0.21
N THR A 75 23.27 -13.22 0.71
CA THR A 75 21.94 -13.19 1.32
C THR A 75 21.08 -12.16 0.60
N VAL A 76 19.89 -12.53 0.16
CA VAL A 76 18.95 -11.59 -0.49
C VAL A 76 17.70 -11.47 0.36
N ILE A 77 17.44 -10.26 0.84
CA ILE A 77 16.29 -9.95 1.67
C ILE A 77 15.43 -8.93 0.93
N ALA A 78 14.20 -9.32 0.61
CA ALA A 78 13.19 -8.42 0.09
C ALA A 78 12.38 -7.83 1.24
N TYR A 79 11.89 -6.61 1.06
CA TYR A 79 10.93 -6.03 1.99
C TYR A 79 9.78 -5.33 1.28
N VAL A 80 8.65 -5.25 1.98
CA VAL A 80 7.52 -4.38 1.63
C VAL A 80 7.28 -3.48 2.84
N ILE A 81 7.28 -2.18 2.62
CA ILE A 81 6.88 -1.20 3.63
C ILE A 81 5.82 -0.30 3.04
N PHE A 82 4.71 -0.14 3.76
CA PHE A 82 3.58 0.62 3.27
C PHE A 82 2.84 1.29 4.43
N ALA A 83 2.21 2.43 4.16
CA ALA A 83 1.44 3.15 5.17
C ALA A 83 0.05 3.56 4.67
N THR A 84 -0.95 3.35 5.52
CA THR A 84 -2.27 3.98 5.41
C THR A 84 -2.27 5.30 6.19
N CYS A 85 -3.45 5.87 6.44
CA CYS A 85 -3.59 7.03 7.31
C CYS A 85 -3.13 6.80 8.75
N GLU A 86 -3.32 5.59 9.27
CA GLU A 86 -3.08 5.31 10.69
C GLU A 86 -2.11 4.14 10.91
N TYR A 87 -1.93 3.27 9.92
CA TYR A 87 -1.15 2.04 10.10
C TYR A 87 0.05 2.00 9.17
N ILE A 88 1.13 1.41 9.66
CA ILE A 88 2.30 1.06 8.86
C ILE A 88 2.43 -0.46 8.85
N SER A 89 2.57 -1.04 7.66
CA SER A 89 2.85 -2.46 7.48
C SER A 89 4.28 -2.65 7.00
N PHE A 90 5.04 -3.51 7.68
CA PHE A 90 6.41 -3.86 7.31
C PHE A 90 6.56 -5.37 7.21
N TRP A 91 6.97 -5.82 6.04
CA TRP A 91 7.15 -7.23 5.70
C TRP A 91 8.60 -7.44 5.28
N ALA A 92 9.25 -8.48 5.81
CA ALA A 92 10.58 -8.88 5.42
C ALA A 92 10.59 -10.34 4.96
N MET A 93 11.33 -10.62 3.90
CA MET A 93 11.40 -11.94 3.25
C MET A 93 12.85 -12.26 2.93
N ASP A 94 13.40 -13.31 3.55
CA ASP A 94 14.72 -13.82 3.19
C ASP A 94 14.60 -14.77 2.00
N ILE A 95 14.76 -14.23 0.79
CA ILE A 95 14.63 -14.94 -0.48
C ILE A 95 15.61 -16.11 -0.57
N THR A 96 16.74 -16.01 0.12
CA THR A 96 17.78 -17.05 0.17
C THR A 96 17.56 -18.10 1.27
N MET A 97 16.51 -17.94 2.11
CA MET A 97 16.11 -18.86 3.18
C MET A 97 17.20 -19.19 4.23
N LYS A 98 18.23 -18.37 4.39
CA LYS A 98 19.28 -18.56 5.41
C LYS A 98 18.78 -18.40 6.83
N PHE A 99 17.76 -17.57 7.03
CA PHE A 99 17.10 -17.30 8.31
C PHE A 99 15.76 -18.06 8.43
N LYS A 100 15.60 -19.20 7.73
CA LYS A 100 14.36 -20.00 7.74
C LYS A 100 13.93 -20.49 9.13
N GLU A 101 14.83 -20.64 10.08
CA GLU A 101 14.48 -20.96 11.49
C GLU A 101 14.71 -19.79 12.44
N GLY A 102 14.99 -18.61 11.87
CA GLY A 102 15.28 -17.39 12.60
C GLY A 102 14.04 -16.61 13.02
N TRP A 103 14.30 -15.42 13.59
CA TRP A 103 13.30 -14.43 13.92
C TRP A 103 13.72 -13.04 13.46
N LEU A 104 12.75 -12.17 13.26
CA LEU A 104 13.00 -10.75 13.06
C LEU A 104 13.03 -10.09 14.44
N GLU A 105 14.08 -9.33 14.74
CA GLU A 105 14.07 -8.37 15.84
C GLU A 105 13.84 -6.99 15.27
N THR A 106 12.85 -6.29 15.82
CA THR A 106 12.54 -4.93 15.44
C THR A 106 12.35 -4.03 16.65
N ARG A 107 12.53 -2.74 16.48
CA ARG A 107 12.00 -1.70 17.37
C ARG A 107 11.54 -0.55 16.50
N HIS A 108 10.51 0.14 16.95
CA HIS A 108 9.97 1.29 16.24
C HIS A 108 9.72 2.43 17.20
N TYR A 109 9.85 3.67 16.72
CA TYR A 109 9.69 4.88 17.53
C TYR A 109 9.32 6.08 16.66
N THR A 110 8.59 7.03 17.25
CA THR A 110 8.22 8.31 16.61
C THR A 110 9.04 9.47 17.19
N ASP A 111 9.53 9.35 18.43
CA ASP A 111 10.46 10.28 19.06
C ASP A 111 11.87 9.66 19.12
N PRO A 112 12.86 10.22 18.41
CA PRO A 112 14.25 9.76 18.47
C PRO A 112 14.90 9.81 19.87
N ASN A 113 14.30 10.51 20.84
CA ASN A 113 14.79 10.58 22.23
C ASN A 113 14.20 9.48 23.13
N ASP A 114 13.18 8.75 22.66
CA ASP A 114 12.53 7.67 23.39
C ASP A 114 12.50 6.40 22.53
N ILE A 115 13.63 5.69 22.54
CA ILE A 115 13.82 4.48 21.72
C ILE A 115 13.54 3.25 22.58
N PRO A 116 12.49 2.47 22.29
CA PRO A 116 12.15 1.28 23.05
C PRO A 116 13.13 0.13 22.82
N GLY A 117 12.99 -0.91 23.64
CA GLY A 117 13.71 -2.17 23.48
C GLY A 117 13.29 -2.94 22.23
N TRP A 118 14.10 -3.94 21.87
CA TRP A 118 13.82 -4.83 20.74
C TRP A 118 12.67 -5.79 21.03
N SER A 119 11.82 -6.00 20.04
CA SER A 119 10.74 -6.96 20.02
C SER A 119 11.05 -8.09 19.05
N LYS A 120 10.80 -9.33 19.48
CA LYS A 120 10.96 -10.54 18.65
C LYS A 120 9.68 -10.82 17.88
N ILE A 121 9.80 -10.96 16.57
CA ILE A 121 8.73 -11.30 15.64
C ILE A 121 9.05 -12.65 15.02
N SER A 122 8.15 -13.61 15.24
CA SER A 122 8.26 -14.94 14.65
C SER A 122 7.85 -14.90 13.17
N GLN A 123 8.30 -15.88 12.40
CA GLN A 123 7.83 -16.06 11.04
C GLN A 123 6.32 -16.27 11.01
N ASN A 124 5.68 -15.79 9.96
CA ASN A 124 4.27 -16.04 9.72
C ASN A 124 4.07 -17.54 9.46
N PRO A 125 3.35 -18.26 10.34
CA PRO A 125 3.23 -19.70 10.22
C PRO A 125 2.20 -20.13 9.15
N TRP A 126 1.44 -19.18 8.61
CA TRP A 126 0.34 -19.45 7.67
C TRP A 126 0.56 -18.83 6.29
N PHE A 127 1.56 -17.97 6.13
CA PHE A 127 1.86 -17.33 4.85
C PHE A 127 3.35 -17.37 4.53
N SER A 128 3.63 -17.66 3.26
CA SER A 128 4.95 -17.58 2.65
C SER A 128 4.80 -16.95 1.28
N PHE A 129 5.77 -16.12 0.89
CA PHE A 129 5.83 -15.54 -0.44
C PHE A 129 6.72 -16.43 -1.32
N SER A 130 6.15 -17.06 -2.34
CA SER A 130 6.88 -18.01 -3.20
C SER A 130 7.63 -19.10 -2.41
N GLY A 131 7.04 -19.60 -1.32
CA GLY A 131 7.64 -20.62 -0.44
C GLY A 131 8.64 -20.08 0.58
N VAL A 132 8.93 -18.78 0.56
CA VAL A 132 9.80 -18.09 1.53
C VAL A 132 8.98 -17.61 2.73
N PRO A 133 9.33 -18.00 3.97
CA PRO A 133 8.67 -17.49 5.16
C PRO A 133 8.75 -15.96 5.24
N THR A 134 7.66 -15.32 5.64
CA THR A 134 7.62 -13.86 5.80
C THR A 134 7.59 -13.48 7.27
N PHE A 135 8.26 -12.38 7.61
CA PHE A 135 8.05 -11.68 8.87
C PHE A 135 7.14 -10.50 8.61
N THR A 136 5.99 -10.43 9.29
CA THR A 136 4.98 -9.40 9.06
C THR A 136 4.72 -8.63 10.34
N ILE A 137 4.76 -7.30 10.26
CA ILE A 137 4.51 -6.39 11.38
C ILE A 137 3.52 -5.34 10.92
N THR A 138 2.54 -5.05 11.78
CA THR A 138 1.69 -3.86 11.67
C THR A 138 1.94 -2.97 12.87
N LEU A 139 2.17 -1.69 12.62
CA LEU A 139 2.43 -0.65 13.60
C LEU A 139 1.29 0.36 13.58
N GLY A 140 0.97 0.93 14.74
CA GLY A 140 -0.10 1.89 14.92
C GLY A 140 -1.23 1.37 15.83
N PRO A 141 -2.40 2.04 15.84
CA PRO A 141 -2.71 3.23 15.05
C PRO A 141 -1.85 4.44 15.45
N PHE A 142 -1.51 5.27 14.47
CA PHE A 142 -0.85 6.56 14.63
C PHE A 142 -1.76 7.67 14.09
N ASP A 143 -1.47 8.92 14.47
CA ASP A 143 -2.07 10.06 13.78
C ASP A 143 -1.57 10.14 12.32
N PRO A 144 -2.36 10.67 11.38
CA PRO A 144 -1.87 11.01 10.05
C PRO A 144 -0.62 11.89 10.08
N CYS A 145 0.22 11.79 9.05
CA CYS A 145 1.51 12.49 8.96
C CYS A 145 2.54 12.14 10.08
N THR A 146 2.31 11.09 10.87
CA THR A 146 3.26 10.61 11.88
C THR A 146 4.45 9.95 11.20
N LYS A 147 5.65 10.48 11.46
CA LYS A 147 6.91 9.86 11.05
C LYS A 147 7.29 8.75 12.03
N CYS A 148 7.52 7.55 11.51
CA CYS A 148 7.94 6.39 12.27
C CYS A 148 9.32 5.92 11.79
N HIS A 149 10.20 5.63 12.75
CA HIS A 149 11.48 4.99 12.53
C HIS A 149 11.38 3.52 12.91
N ILE A 150 11.96 2.63 12.10
CA ILE A 150 11.95 1.18 12.29
C ILE A 150 13.37 0.67 12.16
N ASP A 151 13.94 0.17 13.26
CA ASP A 151 15.20 -0.57 13.21
C ASP A 151 14.90 -2.05 13.14
N SER A 152 15.56 -2.77 12.23
CA SER A 152 15.31 -4.20 12.05
C SER A 152 16.58 -5.02 11.79
N LYS A 153 16.61 -6.25 12.31
CA LYS A 153 17.62 -7.27 12.00
C LYS A 153 17.01 -8.67 12.02
N LEU A 154 17.44 -9.52 11.10
CA LEU A 154 17.14 -10.95 11.14
C LEU A 154 18.16 -11.64 12.05
N GLN A 155 17.69 -12.55 12.89
CA GLN A 155 18.48 -13.30 13.86
C GLN A 155 18.27 -14.79 13.66
N SER A 156 19.33 -15.58 13.75
CA SER A 156 19.31 -17.03 13.84
C SER A 156 20.29 -17.49 14.93
N ILE A 157 20.41 -18.80 15.12
CA ILE A 157 21.44 -19.36 16.01
C ILE A 157 22.86 -19.19 15.44
N GLU A 158 22.99 -19.00 14.12
CA GLU A 158 24.27 -18.91 13.41
C GLU A 158 24.79 -17.47 13.33
N GLY A 159 23.93 -16.48 13.57
CA GLY A 159 24.30 -15.07 13.52
C GLY A 159 23.09 -14.15 13.28
N PHE A 160 23.38 -12.90 12.93
CA PHE A 160 22.34 -11.93 12.61
C PHE A 160 22.73 -11.11 11.38
N GLN A 161 21.71 -10.64 10.66
CA GLN A 161 21.85 -9.70 9.56
C GLN A 161 21.06 -8.43 9.85
N ARG A 162 21.72 -7.27 9.84
CA ARG A 162 21.01 -5.99 9.96
C ARG A 162 20.28 -5.69 8.66
N LEU A 163 18.98 -5.41 8.76
CA LEU A 163 18.18 -4.89 7.64
C LEU A 163 18.41 -3.39 7.48
N GLY A 164 18.64 -2.70 8.61
CA GLY A 164 18.90 -1.26 8.66
C GLY A 164 17.83 -0.50 9.44
N ASN A 165 17.88 0.82 9.32
CA ASN A 165 16.86 1.74 9.79
C ASN A 165 15.99 2.16 8.60
N PHE A 166 14.68 2.02 8.75
CA PHE A 166 13.69 2.47 7.80
C PHE A 166 12.93 3.64 8.41
N THR A 167 12.61 4.63 7.60
CA THR A 167 11.79 5.75 8.02
C THR A 167 10.62 5.86 7.07
N ILE A 168 9.40 5.88 7.62
CA ILE A 168 8.17 6.03 6.84
C ILE A 168 7.19 6.91 7.61
N SER A 169 6.40 7.71 6.89
CA SER A 169 5.29 8.45 7.49
C SER A 169 3.96 7.82 7.13
N THR A 170 3.02 7.82 8.08
CA THR A 170 1.59 7.62 7.74
C THR A 170 1.17 8.62 6.66
N ASP A 171 0.10 8.28 5.94
CA ASP A 171 -0.26 9.03 4.74
C ASP A 171 -0.52 10.51 5.03
N CYS A 172 -0.05 11.38 4.13
CA CYS A 172 0.03 12.82 4.40
C CYS A 172 0.03 13.66 3.10
N PRO A 173 -0.96 14.56 2.92
CA PRO A 173 -2.17 14.67 3.73
C PRO A 173 -3.03 13.42 3.60
N CYS A 174 -3.55 12.94 4.73
CA CYS A 174 -4.46 11.81 4.75
C CYS A 174 -5.84 12.29 4.29
N ASP A 175 -6.09 12.14 2.99
CA ASP A 175 -7.38 12.45 2.37
C ASP A 175 -7.94 11.20 1.68
N PRO A 176 -8.30 10.16 2.46
CA PRO A 176 -8.91 8.96 1.92
C PRO A 176 -10.35 9.26 1.49
N GLY A 177 -10.73 8.74 0.33
CA GLY A 177 -12.14 8.61 0.00
C GLY A 177 -12.75 7.56 0.91
N SER A 178 -14.00 7.73 1.34
CA SER A 178 -14.66 6.75 2.19
C SER A 178 -16.11 6.55 1.80
N GLY A 179 -16.55 5.29 1.92
CA GLY A 179 -17.94 4.91 1.98
C GLY A 179 -18.17 4.18 3.30
N GLN A 180 -18.98 4.75 4.19
CA GLN A 180 -19.43 4.05 5.40
C GLN A 180 -20.81 3.39 5.20
N GLY A 181 -21.39 3.57 4.01
CA GLY A 181 -22.80 3.38 3.73
C GLY A 181 -23.57 4.69 3.75
N ASP A 182 -24.73 4.63 3.12
CA ASP A 182 -25.64 5.74 2.98
C ASP A 182 -26.12 6.30 4.34
N PRO A 183 -26.28 7.62 4.48
CA PRO A 183 -26.09 8.59 3.41
C PRO A 183 -24.62 9.01 3.20
N HIS A 184 -23.69 8.70 4.11
CA HIS A 184 -22.44 9.46 4.21
C HIS A 184 -21.26 8.84 3.42
N TYR A 185 -20.92 9.50 2.29
CA TYR A 185 -19.62 9.34 1.63
C TYR A 185 -18.76 10.57 1.89
N VAL A 186 -17.44 10.37 1.81
CA VAL A 186 -16.47 11.45 1.76
C VAL A 186 -15.62 11.22 0.52
N THR A 187 -15.62 12.16 -0.41
CA THR A 187 -14.79 12.11 -1.62
C THR A 187 -13.32 12.38 -1.31
N PHE A 188 -12.43 12.15 -2.27
CA PHE A 188 -11.00 12.45 -2.11
C PHE A 188 -10.69 13.93 -1.86
N ASP A 189 -11.54 14.83 -2.36
CA ASP A 189 -11.49 16.28 -2.11
C ASP A 189 -12.33 16.72 -0.90
N LYS A 190 -12.68 15.78 -0.01
CA LYS A 190 -13.33 16.00 1.29
C LYS A 190 -14.77 16.50 1.21
N ASN A 191 -15.44 16.35 0.07
CA ASN A 191 -16.86 16.63 -0.02
C ASN A 191 -17.66 15.53 0.66
N HIS A 192 -18.54 15.93 1.56
CA HIS A 192 -19.56 15.05 2.11
C HIS A 192 -20.68 14.88 1.09
N LEU A 193 -20.96 13.62 0.72
CA LEU A 193 -22.10 13.28 -0.13
C LEU A 193 -23.17 12.63 0.72
N GLU A 194 -24.42 12.99 0.46
CA GLU A 194 -25.60 12.31 0.96
C GLU A 194 -26.31 11.59 -0.18
N PHE A 195 -26.08 10.29 -0.31
CA PHE A 195 -26.67 9.45 -1.35
C PHE A 195 -27.25 8.19 -0.71
N ASN A 196 -28.44 7.74 -1.13
CA ASN A 196 -29.16 6.60 -0.53
C ASN A 196 -29.59 5.57 -1.60
N GLY A 197 -28.63 5.06 -2.37
CA GLY A 197 -28.87 4.22 -3.53
C GLY A 197 -28.98 2.72 -3.18
N PRO A 198 -29.95 1.96 -3.74
CA PRO A 198 -30.12 0.54 -3.43
C PRO A 198 -29.19 -0.41 -4.19
N CYS A 199 -28.38 0.09 -5.12
CA CYS A 199 -27.67 -0.72 -6.09
C CYS A 199 -26.19 -0.90 -5.72
N SER A 200 -25.41 -1.44 -6.65
CA SER A 200 -23.96 -1.35 -6.60
C SER A 200 -23.48 -0.08 -7.32
N TYR A 201 -22.44 0.55 -6.77
CA TYR A 201 -21.90 1.80 -7.32
C TYR A 201 -20.39 1.75 -7.45
N VAL A 202 -19.87 2.34 -8.52
CA VAL A 202 -18.43 2.53 -8.72
C VAL A 202 -17.97 3.68 -7.82
N LEU A 203 -17.26 3.35 -6.74
CA LEU A 203 -16.72 4.35 -5.83
C LEU A 203 -15.51 5.04 -6.44
N THR A 204 -14.62 4.26 -7.05
CA THR A 204 -13.48 4.78 -7.81
C THR A 204 -13.06 3.75 -8.85
N GLU A 205 -12.69 4.20 -10.03
CA GLU A 205 -12.02 3.40 -11.03
C GLU A 205 -10.96 4.21 -11.78
N THR A 206 -9.97 3.54 -12.36
CA THR A 206 -9.00 4.16 -13.26
C THR A 206 -9.70 4.53 -14.57
N CYS A 207 -9.79 5.83 -14.85
CA CYS A 207 -10.51 6.37 -16.01
C CYS A 207 -9.56 6.93 -17.08
N VAL A 208 -8.29 7.15 -16.72
CA VAL A 208 -7.22 7.58 -17.62
C VAL A 208 -6.14 6.50 -17.63
N ALA A 209 -5.56 6.23 -18.81
CA ALA A 209 -4.52 5.23 -18.98
C ALA A 209 -3.37 5.43 -17.96
N SER A 210 -2.96 4.34 -17.33
CA SER A 210 -1.96 4.30 -16.28
C SER A 210 -1.30 2.92 -16.25
N ASP A 211 -0.10 2.84 -15.68
CA ASP A 211 0.64 1.57 -15.53
C ASP A 211 -0.01 0.63 -14.51
N PHE A 212 -0.82 1.20 -13.61
CA PHE A 212 -1.61 0.48 -12.62
C PHE A 212 -3.08 0.86 -12.76
N ASP A 213 -3.96 -0.09 -12.46
CA ASP A 213 -5.39 0.07 -12.43
C ASP A 213 -5.96 -0.23 -11.04
N LEU A 214 -7.07 0.43 -10.73
CA LEU A 214 -7.86 0.19 -9.54
C LEU A 214 -9.32 0.36 -9.91
N LYS A 215 -10.18 -0.55 -9.45
CA LYS A 215 -11.63 -0.39 -9.48
C LYS A 215 -12.23 -0.88 -8.17
N VAL A 216 -13.02 -0.03 -7.53
CA VAL A 216 -13.71 -0.32 -6.28
C VAL A 216 -15.20 -0.10 -6.48
N ILE A 217 -15.97 -1.18 -6.35
CA ILE A 217 -17.43 -1.16 -6.38
C ILE A 217 -17.92 -1.48 -4.97
N SER A 218 -18.84 -0.68 -4.43
CA SER A 218 -19.60 -1.05 -3.23
C SER A 218 -20.99 -1.54 -3.62
N THR A 219 -21.54 -2.46 -2.84
CA THR A 219 -22.91 -2.97 -2.98
C THR A 219 -23.70 -2.64 -1.73
N HIS A 220 -24.86 -2.03 -1.92
CA HIS A 220 -25.73 -1.60 -0.83
C HIS A 220 -26.83 -2.61 -0.56
N GLY A 221 -27.07 -2.80 0.73
CA GLY A 221 -28.05 -3.75 1.24
C GLY A 221 -29.48 -3.25 1.32
N GLU A 222 -30.30 -4.08 1.95
CA GLU A 222 -31.65 -3.71 2.36
C GLU A 222 -31.66 -2.59 3.42
N VAL A 223 -32.79 -1.90 3.52
CA VAL A 223 -33.03 -0.82 4.48
C VAL A 223 -32.90 -1.34 5.92
N ILE A 224 -32.04 -0.70 6.72
CA ILE A 224 -31.67 -1.19 8.06
C ILE A 224 -32.78 -0.98 9.10
N SER A 225 -33.65 0.02 8.92
CA SER A 225 -34.77 0.27 9.84
C SER A 225 -35.94 0.99 9.17
N ARG A 226 -37.09 0.32 9.11
CA ARG A 226 -38.37 0.89 8.64
C ARG A 226 -39.06 1.81 9.67
N PHE A 227 -38.42 2.09 10.82
CA PHE A 227 -39.05 2.77 11.94
C PHE A 227 -38.43 4.13 12.28
N VAL A 228 -37.22 4.43 11.76
CA VAL A 228 -36.48 5.68 12.11
C VAL A 228 -36.13 6.49 10.86
N ASN A 229 -35.75 5.83 9.75
CA ASN A 229 -35.54 6.47 8.46
C ASN A 229 -35.57 5.40 7.34
N ASN A 230 -36.58 5.45 6.47
CA ASN A 230 -36.96 4.33 5.60
C ASN A 230 -36.05 4.11 4.38
N ASP A 231 -35.02 4.95 4.20
CA ASP A 231 -34.17 4.93 3.00
C ASP A 231 -32.69 4.67 3.31
N VAL A 232 -32.31 4.54 4.60
CA VAL A 232 -30.90 4.37 4.98
C VAL A 232 -30.42 2.95 4.67
N ARG A 233 -29.41 2.88 3.81
CA ARG A 233 -28.73 1.64 3.41
C ARG A 233 -27.27 1.66 3.85
N ARG A 234 -26.66 0.49 3.96
CA ARG A 234 -25.23 0.36 4.27
C ARG A 234 -24.52 -0.38 3.17
N ILE A 235 -23.22 -0.15 3.06
CA ILE A 235 -22.34 -1.05 2.32
C ILE A 235 -22.43 -2.42 2.98
N GLU A 236 -22.91 -3.39 2.23
CA GLU A 236 -22.87 -4.80 2.62
C GLU A 236 -21.58 -5.42 2.13
N SER A 237 -21.27 -5.27 0.85
CA SER A 237 -20.07 -5.85 0.26
C SER A 237 -19.37 -4.86 -0.65
N ALA A 238 -18.14 -5.16 -0.99
CA ALA A 238 -17.40 -4.43 -2.00
C ALA A 238 -16.58 -5.38 -2.86
N LYS A 239 -16.28 -4.95 -4.08
CA LYS A 239 -15.44 -5.66 -5.02
C LYS A 239 -14.29 -4.75 -5.42
N VAL A 240 -13.07 -5.25 -5.31
CA VAL A 240 -11.86 -4.55 -5.71
C VAL A 240 -11.24 -5.30 -6.88
N THR A 241 -10.87 -4.59 -7.93
CA THR A 241 -10.20 -5.17 -9.10
C THR A 241 -8.96 -4.35 -9.44
N THR A 242 -7.86 -5.05 -9.73
CA THR A 242 -6.56 -4.48 -10.10
C THR A 242 -5.76 -5.55 -10.84
N GLY A 243 -5.23 -5.24 -12.01
CA GLY A 243 -4.60 -6.19 -12.91
C GLY A 243 -5.51 -7.39 -13.20
N ALA A 244 -5.02 -8.60 -12.93
CA ALA A 244 -5.79 -9.83 -13.04
C ALA A 244 -6.45 -10.27 -11.72
N HIS A 245 -6.36 -9.45 -10.67
CA HIS A 245 -6.81 -9.79 -9.32
C HIS A 245 -8.19 -9.22 -9.02
N VAL A 246 -9.01 -10.05 -8.38
CA VAL A 246 -10.35 -9.68 -7.90
C VAL A 246 -10.43 -10.02 -6.42
N LEU A 247 -10.77 -9.02 -5.60
CA LEU A 247 -11.12 -9.21 -4.20
C LEU A 247 -12.61 -9.03 -3.99
N ASP A 248 -13.25 -10.00 -3.34
CA ASP A 248 -14.61 -9.88 -2.84
C ASP A 248 -14.58 -9.63 -1.32
N LEU A 249 -15.01 -8.44 -0.90
CA LEU A 249 -15.14 -8.02 0.49
C LEU A 249 -16.58 -8.27 0.92
N ARG A 250 -16.83 -9.33 1.68
CA ARG A 250 -18.18 -9.84 1.95
C ARG A 250 -18.83 -9.20 3.16
N ASP A 251 -20.15 -9.30 3.21
CA ASP A 251 -21.01 -8.78 4.27
C ASP A 251 -20.57 -9.16 5.69
N ASN A 252 -20.08 -10.38 5.87
CA ASN A 252 -19.60 -10.93 7.13
C ASN A 252 -18.16 -10.52 7.48
N GLY A 253 -17.53 -9.65 6.68
CA GLY A 253 -16.16 -9.17 6.88
C GLY A 253 -15.10 -10.03 6.19
N VAL A 254 -15.48 -11.18 5.62
CA VAL A 254 -14.54 -12.10 4.96
C VAL A 254 -14.04 -11.51 3.64
N ILE A 255 -12.75 -11.72 3.36
CA ILE A 255 -12.11 -11.38 2.09
C ILE A 255 -11.88 -12.65 1.28
N MET A 256 -12.27 -12.63 0.01
CA MET A 256 -11.86 -13.62 -0.99
C MET A 256 -10.90 -12.95 -1.97
N LEU A 257 -9.75 -13.56 -2.24
CA LEU A 257 -8.81 -13.13 -3.28
C LEU A 257 -8.81 -14.17 -4.39
N ASN A 258 -9.23 -13.78 -5.60
CA ASN A 258 -9.35 -14.68 -6.77
C ASN A 258 -10.18 -15.94 -6.46
N GLY A 259 -11.25 -15.79 -5.68
CA GLY A 259 -12.12 -16.88 -5.25
C GLY A 259 -11.58 -17.74 -4.11
N VAL A 260 -10.40 -17.45 -3.58
CA VAL A 260 -9.79 -18.15 -2.44
C VAL A 260 -9.98 -17.34 -1.16
N LEU A 261 -10.42 -18.01 -0.09
CA LEU A 261 -10.62 -17.39 1.21
C LEU A 261 -9.29 -16.89 1.80
N VAL A 262 -9.25 -15.62 2.23
CA VAL A 262 -8.11 -15.04 2.94
C VAL A 262 -8.36 -15.15 4.45
N THR A 263 -7.53 -15.93 5.15
CA THR A 263 -7.60 -16.12 6.62
C THR A 263 -6.36 -15.64 7.37
N THR A 264 -5.34 -15.19 6.65
CA THR A 264 -4.06 -14.67 7.18
C THR A 264 -3.55 -13.59 6.22
N SER A 265 -2.49 -12.87 6.58
CA SER A 265 -1.82 -11.95 5.67
C SER A 265 -1.39 -12.68 4.39
N VAL A 266 -1.57 -12.06 3.21
CA VAL A 266 -1.19 -12.65 1.92
C VAL A 266 -0.64 -11.58 0.99
N LEU A 267 0.25 -11.97 0.07
CA LEU A 267 0.75 -11.12 -1.01
C LEU A 267 0.79 -11.93 -2.31
N THR A 268 0.23 -11.38 -3.39
CA THR A 268 0.27 -12.00 -4.72
C THR A 268 1.69 -12.02 -5.27
N GLN A 269 2.00 -13.00 -6.12
CA GLN A 269 3.37 -13.21 -6.63
C GLN A 269 3.93 -12.03 -7.43
N ASP A 270 3.06 -11.23 -8.04
CA ASP A 270 3.40 -10.00 -8.75
C ASP A 270 3.45 -8.76 -7.84
N ALA A 271 3.26 -8.95 -6.53
CA ALA A 271 3.18 -7.91 -5.51
C ALA A 271 2.13 -6.81 -5.77
N LEU A 272 1.15 -7.07 -6.66
CA LEU A 272 0.09 -6.11 -6.97
C LEU A 272 -0.95 -6.02 -5.85
N VAL A 273 -1.21 -7.12 -5.12
CA VAL A 273 -2.21 -7.16 -4.05
C VAL A 273 -1.64 -7.83 -2.80
N GLY A 274 -1.56 -7.05 -1.72
CA GLY A 274 -1.35 -7.53 -0.36
C GLY A 274 -2.61 -7.38 0.49
N VAL A 275 -2.81 -8.30 1.43
CA VAL A 275 -3.78 -8.18 2.52
C VAL A 275 -3.03 -8.32 3.84
N GLN A 276 -3.18 -7.35 4.73
CA GLN A 276 -2.65 -7.34 6.07
C GLN A 276 -3.79 -7.32 7.08
N ILE A 277 -3.82 -8.31 7.97
CA ILE A 277 -4.79 -8.35 9.07
C ILE A 277 -4.29 -7.44 10.19
N VAL A 278 -5.07 -6.43 10.54
CA VAL A 278 -4.73 -5.46 11.59
C VAL A 278 -5.32 -5.88 12.93
N SER A 279 -6.60 -6.25 12.92
CA SER A 279 -7.33 -6.68 14.12
C SER A 279 -8.51 -7.58 13.74
N ASN A 280 -9.22 -8.12 14.73
CA ASN A 280 -10.43 -8.89 14.50
C ASN A 280 -11.54 -8.00 13.92
N GLY A 281 -11.67 -8.01 12.59
CA GLY A 281 -12.65 -7.22 11.85
C GLY A 281 -12.08 -5.96 11.20
N THR A 282 -10.75 -5.79 11.10
CA THR A 282 -10.14 -4.76 10.24
C THR A 282 -8.98 -5.35 9.46
N ASP A 283 -9.06 -5.21 8.15
CA ASP A 283 -8.06 -5.66 7.19
C ASP A 283 -7.63 -4.47 6.31
N ILE A 284 -6.34 -4.42 5.98
CA ILE A 284 -5.78 -3.49 5.01
C ILE A 284 -5.47 -4.28 3.74
N ILE A 285 -6.10 -3.92 2.64
CA ILE A 285 -5.73 -4.37 1.30
C ILE A 285 -4.87 -3.27 0.68
N PHE A 286 -3.77 -3.61 0.05
CA PHE A 286 -2.88 -2.60 -0.53
C PHE A 286 -2.22 -3.10 -1.81
N SER A 287 -1.80 -2.14 -2.64
CA SER A 287 -0.86 -2.38 -3.73
C SER A 287 0.42 -1.61 -3.43
N ALA A 288 1.54 -2.31 -3.30
CA ALA A 288 2.84 -1.68 -3.06
C ALA A 288 3.28 -0.85 -4.27
N SER A 289 3.10 -1.41 -5.47
CA SER A 289 3.48 -0.79 -6.75
C SER A 289 2.46 0.26 -7.21
N GLY A 290 1.15 -0.04 -7.09
CA GLY A 290 0.08 0.91 -7.38
C GLY A 290 -0.07 2.02 -6.33
N LYS A 291 0.59 1.87 -5.16
CA LYS A 291 0.59 2.80 -4.03
C LYS A 291 -0.82 3.26 -3.65
N TRP A 292 -1.73 2.30 -3.48
CA TRP A 292 -3.08 2.55 -2.98
C TRP A 292 -3.41 1.53 -1.90
N TRP A 293 -4.40 1.86 -1.08
CA TRP A 293 -4.86 1.01 0.00
C TRP A 293 -6.36 1.10 0.21
N ILE A 294 -6.90 0.05 0.80
CA ILE A 294 -8.28 -0.07 1.19
C ILE A 294 -8.31 -0.59 2.61
N GLU A 295 -8.93 0.15 3.52
CA GLU A 295 -9.26 -0.35 4.85
C GLU A 295 -10.69 -0.88 4.82
N TRP A 296 -10.80 -2.18 5.01
CA TRP A 296 -12.07 -2.88 5.15
C TRP A 296 -12.27 -3.25 6.60
N SER A 297 -13.32 -2.70 7.23
CA SER A 297 -13.61 -3.03 8.62
C SER A 297 -15.07 -3.35 8.85
N LYS A 298 -15.31 -4.32 9.74
CA LYS A 298 -16.62 -4.72 10.22
C LYS A 298 -16.75 -4.35 11.68
N ASN A 299 -17.63 -3.39 11.96
CA ASN A 299 -17.91 -3.00 13.32
C ASN A 299 -18.79 -4.06 14.01
N ALA A 300 -18.20 -4.79 14.96
CA ALA A 300 -18.89 -5.87 15.67
C ALA A 300 -20.11 -5.42 16.49
N ARG A 301 -20.20 -4.14 16.89
CA ARG A 301 -21.29 -3.62 17.74
C ARG A 301 -22.58 -3.36 16.96
N ASN A 302 -22.46 -2.82 15.76
CA ASN A 302 -23.60 -2.45 14.92
C ASN A 302 -23.67 -3.24 13.60
N ASN A 303 -22.76 -4.21 13.43
CA ASN A 303 -22.66 -5.09 12.27
C ASN A 303 -22.46 -4.33 10.94
N ARG A 304 -22.00 -3.06 10.96
CA ARG A 304 -21.78 -2.24 9.76
C ARG A 304 -20.39 -2.44 9.21
N ASN A 305 -20.30 -2.49 7.89
CA ASN A 305 -19.02 -2.46 7.20
C ASN A 305 -18.64 -1.02 6.88
N ARG A 306 -17.33 -0.74 6.91
CA ARG A 306 -16.75 0.54 6.53
C ARG A 306 -15.65 0.27 5.53
N LEU A 307 -15.62 1.12 4.51
CA LEU A 307 -14.68 1.04 3.42
C LEU A 307 -14.00 2.40 3.27
N PHE A 308 -12.69 2.44 3.50
CA PHE A 308 -11.87 3.58 3.16
C PHE A 308 -11.00 3.19 1.96
N VAL A 309 -10.85 4.11 1.02
CA VAL A 309 -10.00 3.97 -0.15
C VAL A 309 -9.00 5.11 -0.12
N GLY A 310 -7.73 4.77 0.00
CA GLY A 310 -6.63 5.72 -0.07
C GLY A 310 -5.82 5.53 -1.34
N ILE A 311 -5.49 6.62 -1.99
CA ILE A 311 -4.51 6.66 -3.08
C ILE A 311 -3.40 7.57 -2.60
N HIS A 312 -2.22 6.99 -2.48
CA HIS A 312 -1.05 7.68 -1.99
C HIS A 312 -0.62 8.77 -2.96
N LYS A 313 -0.08 9.89 -2.44
CA LYS A 313 0.34 11.04 -3.26
C LYS A 313 1.39 10.74 -4.35
N ASP A 314 2.23 9.73 -4.11
CA ASP A 314 3.26 9.29 -5.06
C ASP A 314 2.73 8.23 -6.05
N SER A 315 1.42 7.92 -6.04
CA SER A 315 0.80 6.95 -6.93
C SER A 315 0.64 7.51 -8.34
N ASP A 316 0.84 6.67 -9.35
CA ASP A 316 0.54 7.01 -10.74
C ASP A 316 -0.97 7.17 -10.99
N LEU A 317 -1.82 6.81 -10.03
CA LEU A 317 -3.28 6.98 -10.10
C LEU A 317 -3.75 8.41 -9.76
N ILE A 318 -2.86 9.26 -9.22
CA ILE A 318 -3.18 10.67 -8.96
C ILE A 318 -3.60 11.35 -10.26
N GLY A 319 -4.77 11.99 -10.24
CA GLY A 319 -5.40 12.67 -11.38
C GLY A 319 -6.02 11.73 -12.43
N LYS A 320 -5.94 10.40 -12.25
CA LYS A 320 -6.35 9.41 -13.26
C LYS A 320 -7.56 8.57 -12.88
N VAL A 321 -8.01 8.67 -11.63
CA VAL A 321 -9.22 7.99 -11.15
C VAL A 321 -10.46 8.87 -11.25
N CYS A 322 -11.61 8.24 -11.39
CA CYS A 322 -12.93 8.88 -11.30
C CYS A 322 -13.96 7.91 -10.70
N GLY A 323 -15.15 8.40 -10.34
CA GLY A 323 -16.16 7.61 -9.63
C GLY A 323 -16.92 8.48 -8.63
N MET A 324 -17.75 7.87 -7.79
CA MET A 324 -18.46 8.60 -6.74
C MET A 324 -17.54 9.32 -5.75
N LEU A 325 -16.32 8.82 -5.52
CA LEU A 325 -15.33 9.46 -4.64
C LEU A 325 -14.60 10.63 -5.33
N GLY A 326 -14.96 10.96 -6.57
CA GLY A 326 -14.38 12.04 -7.36
C GLY A 326 -12.96 11.70 -7.83
N HIS A 327 -12.24 12.74 -8.27
CA HIS A 327 -10.84 12.63 -8.64
C HIS A 327 -9.95 12.75 -7.41
N LYS A 328 -8.93 11.89 -7.30
CA LYS A 328 -7.82 12.16 -6.39
C LYS A 328 -6.86 13.13 -7.06
N GLN A 329 -6.88 14.39 -6.66
CA GLN A 329 -5.98 15.42 -7.21
C GLN A 329 -4.59 15.37 -6.56
N PRO A 330 -3.54 15.90 -7.23
CA PRO A 330 -2.25 16.20 -6.60
C PRO A 330 -2.39 17.13 -5.40
N GLU A 331 -1.43 17.08 -4.46
CA GLU A 331 -1.45 17.93 -3.24
C GLU A 331 -1.42 19.44 -3.53
N ASP A 332 -0.71 19.84 -4.59
CA ASP A 332 -0.52 21.23 -4.99
C ASP A 332 -1.64 21.75 -5.90
N TYR A 333 -2.69 20.94 -6.13
CA TYR A 333 -3.84 21.37 -6.91
C TYR A 333 -4.58 22.51 -6.21
N VAL A 334 -4.36 23.73 -6.68
CA VAL A 334 -5.06 24.92 -6.21
C VAL A 334 -6.40 25.03 -6.93
N HIS A 335 -7.49 24.86 -6.16
CA HIS A 335 -8.83 25.10 -6.67
C HIS A 335 -9.03 26.61 -6.87
N ILE A 336 -9.42 27.01 -8.09
CA ILE A 336 -9.55 28.42 -8.44
C ILE A 336 -10.83 29.02 -7.82
N GLU A 337 -11.90 28.25 -7.61
CA GLU A 337 -13.14 28.71 -6.93
C GLU A 337 -13.95 27.54 -6.32
N GLY A 338 -14.54 27.75 -5.14
CA GLY A 338 -15.73 27.01 -4.65
C GLY A 338 -15.60 25.50 -4.41
N LYS A 339 -16.76 24.87 -4.12
CA LYS A 339 -16.94 23.41 -4.09
C LYS A 339 -16.83 22.88 -5.52
N LEU A 340 -15.99 21.88 -5.79
CA LEU A 340 -15.92 21.26 -7.11
C LEU A 340 -17.26 20.59 -7.44
N PRO A 341 -17.81 20.80 -8.64
CA PRO A 341 -18.94 20.01 -9.08
C PRO A 341 -18.49 18.57 -9.27
N TYR A 342 -19.41 17.64 -9.01
CA TYR A 342 -19.18 16.22 -9.13
C TYR A 342 -19.11 15.79 -10.60
N LEU A 343 -18.09 15.00 -10.95
CA LEU A 343 -17.98 14.40 -12.28
C LEU A 343 -18.92 13.19 -12.40
N LEU A 344 -19.83 13.25 -13.36
CA LEU A 344 -20.71 12.16 -13.76
C LEU A 344 -19.98 11.18 -14.70
N ALA A 345 -20.44 9.93 -14.76
CA ALA A 345 -19.85 8.90 -15.63
C ALA A 345 -19.85 9.25 -17.14
N ASN A 346 -20.74 10.15 -17.58
CA ASN A 346 -20.77 10.63 -18.97
C ASN A 346 -19.78 11.78 -19.25
N GLY A 347 -18.98 12.18 -18.27
CA GLY A 347 -18.00 13.27 -18.37
C GLY A 347 -18.57 14.67 -18.10
N SER A 348 -19.86 14.80 -17.78
CA SER A 348 -20.47 16.09 -17.40
C SER A 348 -20.41 16.32 -15.89
N PHE A 349 -20.72 17.54 -15.45
CA PHE A 349 -20.59 17.97 -14.06
C PHE A 349 -21.95 18.30 -13.43
N THR A 350 -22.13 18.01 -12.14
CA THR A 350 -23.34 18.34 -11.36
C THR A 350 -22.99 18.73 -9.93
N ASP A 351 -23.84 19.51 -9.26
CA ASP A 351 -23.75 19.74 -7.81
C ASP A 351 -24.69 18.84 -7.00
N ASN A 352 -25.43 17.96 -7.68
CA ASN A 352 -26.45 17.09 -7.12
C ASN A 352 -25.88 15.70 -6.81
N ALA A 353 -25.83 15.34 -5.53
CA ALA A 353 -25.28 14.05 -5.09
C ALA A 353 -26.12 12.84 -5.57
N GLN A 354 -27.41 13.03 -5.81
CA GLN A 354 -28.29 11.98 -6.35
C GLN A 354 -27.99 11.74 -7.84
N GLU A 355 -27.81 12.80 -8.63
CA GLU A 355 -27.38 12.67 -10.03
C GLU A 355 -26.00 12.00 -10.13
N LEU A 356 -25.06 12.38 -9.24
CA LEU A 356 -23.77 11.72 -9.14
C LEU A 356 -23.90 10.21 -8.91
N GLY A 357 -24.60 9.81 -7.85
CA GLY A 357 -24.74 8.40 -7.50
C GLY A 357 -25.44 7.59 -8.59
N HIS A 358 -26.51 8.12 -9.20
CA HIS A 358 -27.17 7.46 -10.33
C HIS A 358 -26.27 7.30 -11.56
N SER A 359 -25.36 8.25 -11.82
CA SER A 359 -24.44 8.15 -12.96
C SER A 359 -23.41 7.02 -12.80
N TRP A 360 -23.04 6.68 -11.56
CA TRP A 360 -22.03 5.67 -11.22
C TRP A 360 -22.63 4.32 -10.80
N GLU A 361 -23.92 4.12 -11.06
CA GLU A 361 -24.62 2.86 -10.85
C GLU A 361 -24.05 1.77 -11.76
N VAL A 362 -23.80 0.58 -11.20
CA VAL A 362 -23.40 -0.58 -11.99
C VAL A 362 -24.65 -1.12 -12.71
N PRO A 363 -24.65 -1.23 -14.05
CA PRO A 363 -25.83 -1.67 -14.80
C PRO A 363 -26.35 -3.04 -14.33
N GLY A 364 -27.65 -3.10 -14.02
CA GLY A 364 -28.32 -4.34 -13.60
C GLY A 364 -28.01 -4.78 -12.16
N SER A 365 -27.41 -3.92 -11.34
CA SER A 365 -27.09 -4.22 -9.93
C SER A 365 -28.19 -3.87 -8.94
N CYS A 366 -29.23 -3.16 -9.39
CA CYS A 366 -30.35 -2.79 -8.52
C CYS A 366 -31.24 -4.01 -8.19
N PRO A 367 -31.80 -4.06 -6.96
CA PRO A 367 -32.74 -5.10 -6.52
C PRO A 367 -34.04 -5.21 -7.34
#